data_AF-A0A3C2D401-F1
#
_entry.id   AF-A0A3C2D401-F1
#
_cell.length_a   1.000
_cell.length_b   1.000
_cell.length_c   1.000
_cell.angle_alpha   90.00
_cell.angle_beta   90.00
_cell.angle_gamma   90.00
#
_symmetry.space_group_name_H-M   'P 1'
#
loop_
_entity.id
_entity.type
_entity.pdbx_description
1 polymer ?
#
loop_
_entity_poly.entity_id
_entity_poly.type
_entity_poly.pdbx_seq_one_letter_code
_entity_poly.pdbx_strand_id
1 'polypeptide(L)'
;MKNQISIRLKPDSTIPYVSDADFSTHELIAHLLDQTGPAIVRISSFSITETAIRSFLHLQESGMITSLTCLFDLSVKRYRVGLLFFASNVVSEIGMTNIHAKLVFIENENWKVLVITSANLNINDKKEAGVIITNPWHYQSMLIHYETWYAESLKVTPDEFN
;
A
#
# COMPACT_ATOMS: atom_id res chain seq x y z
N MET A 1 14.95 -2.26 -19.19
CA MET A 1 15.39 -1.46 -18.03
C MET A 1 14.15 -0.76 -17.51
N LYS A 2 13.74 -1.02 -16.26
CA LYS A 2 12.65 -0.24 -15.65
C LYS A 2 13.14 1.19 -15.46
N ASN A 3 12.31 2.18 -15.77
CA ASN A 3 12.67 3.59 -15.61
C ASN A 3 12.80 3.93 -14.12
N GLN A 4 13.79 4.75 -13.78
CA GLN A 4 13.98 5.24 -12.41
C GLN A 4 12.82 6.20 -12.05
N ILE A 5 12.17 5.98 -10.91
CA ILE A 5 11.08 6.85 -10.43
C ILE A 5 11.66 8.25 -10.13
N SER A 6 11.22 9.28 -10.86
CA SER A 6 11.73 10.65 -10.72
C SER A 6 10.91 11.55 -9.80
N ILE A 7 9.92 10.98 -9.11
CA ILE A 7 8.98 11.71 -8.25
C ILE A 7 9.71 12.25 -7.01
N ARG A 8 9.51 13.52 -6.69
CA ARG A 8 10.06 14.17 -5.48
C ARG A 8 8.95 14.73 -4.61
N LEU A 9 8.92 14.31 -3.35
CA LEU A 9 7.97 14.82 -2.37
C LEU A 9 8.27 16.29 -2.05
N LYS A 10 7.18 17.05 -1.86
CA LYS A 10 7.19 18.42 -1.38
C LYS A 10 6.10 18.54 -0.33
N PRO A 11 6.30 19.32 0.75
CA PRO A 11 5.23 19.60 1.71
C PRO A 11 4.02 20.24 1.02
N ASP A 12 2.83 19.94 1.53
CA ASP A 12 1.56 20.56 1.11
C ASP A 12 1.34 20.61 -0.41
N SER A 13 1.56 19.49 -1.10
CA SER A 13 1.57 19.39 -2.55
C SER A 13 0.71 18.24 -3.05
N THR A 14 0.18 18.41 -4.26
CA THR A 14 -0.47 17.35 -5.05
C THR A 14 0.35 17.11 -6.31
N ILE A 15 0.89 15.91 -6.46
CA ILE A 15 1.81 15.53 -7.52
C ILE A 15 1.12 14.45 -8.37
N PRO A 16 0.60 14.78 -9.57
CA PRO A 16 0.07 13.77 -10.48
C PRO A 16 1.21 12.95 -11.09
N TYR A 17 0.94 11.69 -11.38
CA TYR A 17 1.85 10.82 -12.12
C TYR A 17 1.10 9.89 -13.06
N VAL A 18 1.83 9.44 -14.09
CA VAL A 18 1.45 8.35 -14.98
C VAL A 18 2.61 7.36 -14.98
N SER A 19 2.29 6.07 -15.03
CA SER A 19 3.26 4.98 -15.19
C SER A 19 2.84 4.14 -16.38
N ASP A 20 3.66 4.09 -17.42
CA ASP A 20 3.46 3.18 -18.55
C ASP A 20 4.22 1.88 -18.32
N ALA A 21 3.78 1.10 -17.33
CA ALA A 21 4.51 -0.06 -16.79
C ALA A 21 5.94 0.26 -16.29
N ASP A 22 6.22 1.52 -15.99
CA ASP A 22 7.54 1.98 -15.54
C ASP A 22 7.91 1.41 -14.16
N PHE A 23 6.93 1.37 -13.25
CA PHE A 23 7.07 0.87 -11.90
C PHE A 23 5.76 0.29 -11.36
N SER A 24 5.90 -0.54 -10.33
CA SER A 24 4.78 -1.12 -9.58
C SER A 24 4.54 -0.34 -8.28
N THR A 25 3.34 -0.46 -7.69
CA THR A 25 2.98 0.28 -6.47
C THR A 25 3.94 0.00 -5.31
N HIS A 26 4.45 -1.23 -5.15
CA HIS A 26 5.44 -1.55 -4.11
C HIS A 26 6.79 -0.85 -4.34
N GLU A 27 7.20 -0.66 -5.59
CA GLU A 27 8.41 0.10 -5.96
C GLU A 27 8.21 1.60 -5.69
N LEU A 28 7.01 2.14 -5.96
CA LEU A 28 6.66 3.50 -5.58
C LEU A 28 6.70 3.70 -4.06
N ILE A 29 6.15 2.77 -3.28
CA ILE A 29 6.19 2.82 -1.81
C ILE A 29 7.64 2.89 -1.32
N ALA A 30 8.52 2.00 -1.81
CA ALA A 30 9.93 2.01 -1.45
C ALA A 30 10.60 3.37 -1.77
N HIS A 31 10.33 3.92 -2.96
CA HIS A 31 10.85 5.22 -3.40
C HIS A 31 10.33 6.41 -2.57
N LEU A 32 9.11 6.33 -2.05
CA LEU A 32 8.55 7.34 -1.15
C LEU A 32 9.17 7.22 0.24
N LEU A 33 9.36 6.00 0.75
CA LEU A 33 10.00 5.74 2.03
C LEU A 33 11.46 6.20 2.07
N ASP A 34 12.20 6.07 0.96
CA ASP A 34 13.56 6.63 0.81
C ASP A 34 13.60 8.15 1.03
N GLN A 35 12.49 8.85 0.77
CA GLN A 35 12.37 10.29 0.96
C GLN A 35 11.79 10.68 2.33
N THR A 36 10.85 9.89 2.86
CA THR A 36 10.19 10.21 4.13
C THR A 36 10.95 9.70 5.36
N GLY A 37 11.78 8.67 5.18
CA GLY A 37 12.33 7.85 6.26
C GLY A 37 11.33 6.80 6.78
N PRO A 38 11.68 6.11 7.87
CA PRO A 38 10.83 5.09 8.51
C PRO A 38 9.42 5.59 8.80
N ALA A 39 8.41 4.75 8.52
CA ALA A 39 7.01 5.15 8.63
C ALA A 39 6.05 3.97 8.89
N ILE A 40 4.88 4.33 9.40
CA ILE A 40 3.69 3.46 9.41
C ILE A 40 3.08 3.51 8.01
N VAL A 41 2.75 2.33 7.46
CA VAL A 41 2.16 2.20 6.13
C VAL A 41 0.82 1.50 6.21
N ARG A 42 -0.21 2.08 5.57
CA ARG A 42 -1.52 1.44 5.39
C ARG A 42 -1.86 1.37 3.92
N ILE A 43 -2.41 0.25 3.47
CA ILE A 43 -2.66 0.02 2.05
C ILE A 43 -4.03 -0.59 1.84
N SER A 44 -4.83 -0.04 0.93
CA SER A 44 -5.94 -0.78 0.31
C SER A 44 -5.59 -1.19 -1.12
N SER A 45 -6.00 -2.38 -1.52
CA SER A 45 -5.87 -2.82 -2.91
C SER A 45 -6.88 -3.93 -3.23
N PHE A 46 -7.30 -4.01 -4.48
CA PHE A 46 -8.19 -5.09 -4.91
C PHE A 46 -7.44 -6.43 -5.01
N SER A 47 -6.14 -6.40 -5.33
CA SER A 47 -5.31 -7.60 -5.41
C SER A 47 -3.87 -7.34 -4.99
N ILE A 48 -3.16 -8.42 -4.67
CA ILE A 48 -1.74 -8.43 -4.28
C ILE A 48 -1.01 -9.61 -4.93
N THR A 49 0.31 -9.46 -5.12
CA THR A 49 1.23 -10.50 -5.61
C THR A 49 2.30 -10.83 -4.58
N GLU A 50 2.92 -12.00 -4.71
CA GLU A 50 4.02 -12.44 -3.83
C GLU A 50 5.20 -11.47 -3.88
N THR A 51 5.53 -10.94 -5.06
CA THR A 51 6.59 -9.93 -5.24
C THR A 51 6.38 -8.70 -4.36
N ALA A 52 5.14 -8.20 -4.28
CA ALA A 52 4.81 -7.07 -3.41
C ALA A 52 5.00 -7.43 -1.93
N ILE A 53 4.55 -8.62 -1.50
CA ILE A 53 4.72 -9.08 -0.11
C ILE A 53 6.20 -9.20 0.25
N ARG A 54 7.03 -9.77 -0.64
CA ARG A 54 8.49 -9.86 -0.42
C ARG A 54 9.15 -8.49 -0.33
N SER A 55 8.70 -7.53 -1.13
CA SER A 55 9.16 -6.14 -1.05
C SER A 55 8.83 -5.52 0.31
N PHE A 56 7.64 -5.79 0.86
CA PHE A 56 7.24 -5.30 2.17
C PHE A 56 8.04 -5.94 3.30
N LEU A 57 8.27 -7.26 3.23
CA LEU A 57 9.14 -7.96 4.18
C LEU A 57 10.52 -7.30 4.25
N HIS A 58 11.14 -7.04 3.09
CA HIS A 58 12.45 -6.38 3.04
C HIS A 58 12.42 -4.96 3.64
N LEU A 59 11.37 -4.19 3.38
CA LEU A 59 11.19 -2.85 3.95
C LEU A 59 10.95 -2.88 5.47
N GLN A 60 10.31 -3.92 6.00
CA GLN A 60 10.17 -4.14 7.45
C GLN A 60 11.50 -4.57 8.08
N GLU A 61 12.22 -5.51 7.46
CA GLU A 61 13.54 -5.99 7.93
C GLU A 61 14.59 -4.87 7.96
N SER A 62 14.54 -3.94 7.01
CA SER A 62 15.40 -2.73 6.99
C SER A 62 14.93 -1.61 7.91
N GLY A 63 13.79 -1.78 8.59
CA GLY A 63 13.23 -0.77 9.50
C GLY A 63 12.56 0.42 8.81
N MET A 64 12.38 0.39 7.48
CA MET A 64 11.71 1.45 6.73
C MET A 64 10.19 1.43 6.91
N ILE A 65 9.59 0.25 7.08
CA ILE A 65 8.19 0.10 7.48
C ILE A 65 8.16 -0.34 8.94
N THR A 66 7.65 0.53 9.81
CA THR A 66 7.56 0.27 11.25
C THR A 66 6.26 -0.45 11.63
N SER A 67 5.22 -0.31 10.82
CA SER A 67 3.96 -1.06 10.92
C SER A 67 3.29 -1.11 9.54
N LEU A 68 2.68 -2.25 9.20
CA LEU A 68 1.99 -2.46 7.93
C LEU A 68 0.59 -3.01 8.15
N THR A 69 -0.42 -2.23 7.77
CA THR A 69 -1.82 -2.68 7.74
C THR A 69 -2.31 -2.76 6.30
N CYS A 70 -2.88 -3.89 5.91
CA CYS A 70 -3.45 -4.06 4.58
C CYS A 70 -4.96 -4.32 4.62
N LEU A 71 -5.70 -3.73 3.68
CA LEU A 71 -7.11 -3.98 3.42
C LEU A 71 -7.30 -4.50 2.00
N PHE A 72 -7.78 -5.74 1.86
CA PHE A 72 -7.93 -6.41 0.56
C PHE A 72 -9.37 -6.76 0.22
N ASP A 73 -9.60 -7.01 -1.07
CA ASP A 73 -10.89 -7.53 -1.53
C ASP A 73 -11.13 -8.97 -1.06
N LEU A 74 -12.40 -9.30 -0.77
CA LEU A 74 -12.84 -10.63 -0.37
C LEU A 74 -12.45 -11.73 -1.38
N SER A 75 -12.31 -11.41 -2.66
CA SER A 75 -11.89 -12.36 -3.70
C SER A 75 -10.48 -12.93 -3.47
N VAL A 76 -9.60 -12.24 -2.74
CA VAL A 76 -8.24 -12.73 -2.45
C VAL A 76 -8.29 -14.02 -1.62
N LYS A 77 -9.17 -14.10 -0.60
CA LYS A 77 -9.36 -15.30 0.23
C LYS A 77 -9.93 -16.46 -0.58
N ARG A 78 -10.76 -16.17 -1.58
CA ARG A 78 -11.40 -17.20 -2.42
C ARG A 78 -10.43 -17.87 -3.39
N TYR A 79 -9.49 -17.11 -3.95
CA TYR A 79 -8.67 -17.59 -5.07
C TYR A 79 -7.17 -17.70 -4.76
N ARG A 80 -6.71 -17.15 -3.64
CA ARG A 80 -5.28 -17.01 -3.33
C ARG A 80 -4.95 -17.29 -1.86
N VAL A 81 -5.50 -18.35 -1.27
CA VAL A 81 -5.31 -18.72 0.15
C VAL A 81 -3.83 -18.82 0.53
N GLY A 82 -3.00 -19.50 -0.27
CA GLY A 82 -1.56 -19.62 0.03
C GLY A 82 -0.81 -18.27 0.02
N LEU A 83 -1.24 -17.33 -0.83
CA LEU A 83 -0.70 -15.98 -0.85
C LEU A 83 -1.15 -15.18 0.37
N LEU A 84 -2.40 -15.37 0.80
CA LEU A 84 -2.93 -14.73 2.00
C LEU A 84 -2.24 -15.24 3.26
N PHE A 85 -1.94 -16.54 3.33
CA PHE A 85 -1.12 -17.13 4.39
C PHE A 85 0.30 -16.55 4.40
N PHE A 86 0.94 -16.42 3.23
CA PHE A 86 2.25 -15.76 3.19
C PHE A 86 2.16 -14.30 3.65
N ALA A 87 1.14 -13.57 3.20
CA ALA A 87 0.91 -12.19 3.62
C ALA A 87 0.70 -12.07 5.13
N SER A 88 -0.05 -12.98 5.77
CA SER A 88 -0.33 -12.94 7.21
C SER A 88 0.91 -13.18 8.09
N ASN A 89 2.00 -13.69 7.52
CA ASN A 89 3.28 -13.85 8.21
C ASN A 89 4.20 -12.63 8.04
N VAL A 90 3.83 -11.67 7.18
CA VAL A 90 4.66 -10.48 6.85
C VAL A 90 3.97 -9.20 7.31
N VAL A 91 2.71 -9.03 6.92
CA VAL A 91 1.88 -7.86 7.21
C VAL A 91 1.41 -7.92 8.67
N SER A 92 1.56 -6.82 9.40
CA SER A 92 1.18 -6.74 10.82
C SER A 92 -0.30 -7.03 11.03
N GLU A 93 -1.16 -6.45 10.18
CA GLU A 93 -2.59 -6.70 10.24
C GLU A 93 -3.25 -6.72 8.86
N ILE A 94 -4.15 -7.68 8.62
CA ILE A 94 -4.88 -7.82 7.35
C ILE A 94 -6.38 -7.82 7.60
N GLY A 95 -7.08 -6.92 6.91
CA GLY A 95 -8.52 -6.86 6.80
C GLY A 95 -9.00 -7.25 5.40
N MET A 96 -10.21 -7.80 5.31
CA MET A 96 -10.85 -8.13 4.05
C MET A 96 -12.27 -7.59 3.97
N THR A 97 -12.59 -6.83 2.92
CA THR A 97 -13.91 -6.27 2.67
C THR A 97 -14.16 -6.13 1.18
N ASN A 98 -15.39 -5.82 0.75
CA ASN A 98 -15.67 -5.56 -0.67
C ASN A 98 -15.08 -4.20 -1.06
N ILE A 99 -13.89 -4.19 -1.67
CA ILE A 99 -13.14 -2.95 -1.92
C ILE A 99 -12.46 -2.96 -3.28
N HIS A 100 -12.62 -1.84 -4.00
CA HIS A 100 -11.90 -1.57 -5.24
C HIS A 100 -11.01 -0.32 -5.16
N ALA A 101 -11.01 0.39 -4.04
CA ALA A 101 -10.08 1.50 -3.83
C ALA A 101 -8.64 0.98 -3.73
N LYS A 102 -7.69 1.71 -4.32
CA LYS A 102 -6.26 1.49 -4.11
C LYS A 102 -5.64 2.75 -3.53
N LEU A 103 -5.37 2.69 -2.23
CA LEU A 103 -4.88 3.81 -1.44
C LEU A 103 -3.60 3.37 -0.74
N VAL A 104 -2.63 4.27 -0.63
CA VAL A 104 -1.46 4.08 0.23
C VAL A 104 -1.38 5.28 1.16
N PHE A 105 -1.23 5.01 2.44
CA PHE A 105 -0.96 6.00 3.47
C PHE A 105 0.43 5.72 4.03
N ILE A 106 1.29 6.73 4.07
CA ILE A 106 2.61 6.69 4.70
C ILE A 106 2.65 7.82 5.72
N GLU A 107 2.89 7.49 6.99
CA GLU A 107 2.99 8.49 8.05
C GLU A 107 4.14 8.27 9.00
N ASN A 108 4.77 9.38 9.39
CA ASN A 108 5.67 9.47 10.52
C ASN A 108 5.55 10.87 11.16
N GLU A 109 6.45 11.23 12.06
CA GLU A 109 6.42 12.52 12.76
C GLU A 109 6.46 13.73 11.81
N ASN A 110 7.08 13.58 10.64
CA ASN A 110 7.34 14.68 9.71
C ASN A 110 6.47 14.64 8.44
N TRP A 111 5.97 13.47 8.06
CA TRP A 111 5.29 13.25 6.79
C TRP A 111 3.92 12.61 6.97
N LYS A 112 2.96 13.10 6.18
CA LYS A 112 1.69 12.45 5.89
C LYS A 112 1.53 12.39 4.38
N VAL A 113 1.70 11.21 3.79
CA VAL A 113 1.64 11.02 2.34
C VAL A 113 0.48 10.09 2.02
N LEU A 114 -0.41 10.56 1.15
CA LEU A 114 -1.50 9.81 0.57
C LEU A 114 -1.19 9.56 -0.90
N VAL A 115 -1.28 8.31 -1.34
CA VAL A 115 -1.29 7.94 -2.75
C VAL A 115 -2.67 7.42 -3.11
N ILE A 116 -3.26 7.98 -4.15
CA ILE A 116 -4.46 7.43 -4.80
C ILE A 116 -4.03 6.96 -6.18
N THR A 117 -4.27 5.69 -6.49
CA THR A 117 -3.80 5.09 -7.73
C THR A 117 -4.83 4.16 -8.37
N SER A 118 -4.76 4.00 -9.69
CA SER A 118 -5.47 2.94 -10.40
C SER A 118 -4.79 1.57 -10.27
N ALA A 119 -3.49 1.54 -9.94
CA ALA A 119 -2.67 0.34 -9.90
C ALA A 119 -2.96 -0.54 -8.67
N ASN A 120 -3.05 -1.85 -8.88
CA ASN A 120 -3.06 -2.84 -7.80
C ASN A 120 -1.64 -3.10 -7.26
N LEU A 121 -1.52 -3.84 -6.15
CA LEU A 121 -0.24 -4.36 -5.63
C LEU A 121 0.29 -5.56 -6.43
N ASN A 122 0.24 -5.46 -7.76
CA ASN A 122 0.76 -6.45 -8.69
C ASN A 122 2.05 -5.91 -9.33
N ILE A 123 2.76 -6.79 -10.03
CA ILE A 123 3.78 -6.32 -10.99
C ILE A 123 3.02 -5.53 -12.06
N ASN A 124 3.38 -4.27 -12.24
CA ASN A 124 2.70 -3.41 -13.19
C ASN A 124 3.14 -3.74 -14.62
N ASP A 125 2.18 -4.12 -15.45
CA ASP A 125 2.30 -4.35 -16.89
C ASP A 125 1.36 -3.42 -17.70
N LYS A 126 0.74 -2.44 -17.02
CA LYS A 126 -0.29 -1.55 -17.57
C LYS A 126 0.08 -0.08 -17.47
N LYS A 127 -0.66 0.71 -18.24
CA LYS A 127 -0.73 2.16 -18.11
C LYS A 127 -1.59 2.49 -16.90
N GLU A 128 -0.98 3.09 -15.89
CA GLU A 128 -1.60 3.44 -14.62
C GLU A 128 -1.43 4.93 -14.37
N ALA A 129 -2.35 5.52 -13.61
CA ALA A 129 -2.28 6.90 -13.20
C ALA A 129 -2.56 7.02 -11.70
N GLY A 130 -2.10 8.13 -11.12
CA GLY A 130 -2.37 8.41 -9.73
C GLY A 130 -1.97 9.82 -9.34
N VAL A 131 -2.22 10.12 -8.08
CA VAL A 131 -1.81 11.36 -7.43
C VAL A 131 -1.18 11.03 -6.09
N ILE A 132 -0.11 11.75 -5.78
CA ILE A 132 0.54 11.73 -4.48
C ILE A 132 0.25 13.06 -3.81
N ILE A 133 -0.30 13.01 -2.60
CA ILE A 133 -0.78 14.16 -1.87
C ILE A 133 -0.08 14.20 -0.51
N THR A 134 0.51 15.34 -0.17
CA THR A 134 1.22 15.55 1.12
C THR A 134 0.51 16.58 2.00
N ASN A 135 -0.65 17.06 1.57
CA ASN A 135 -1.52 17.92 2.38
C ASN A 135 -2.20 17.09 3.50
N PRO A 136 -2.03 17.47 4.78
CA PRO A 136 -2.57 16.70 5.92
C PRO A 136 -4.09 16.56 5.93
N TRP A 137 -4.84 17.54 5.40
CA TRP A 137 -6.30 17.49 5.40
C TRP A 137 -6.82 16.40 4.46
N HIS A 138 -6.28 16.29 3.25
CA HIS A 138 -6.62 15.22 2.31
C HIS A 138 -6.27 13.85 2.88
N TYR A 139 -5.07 13.72 3.47
CA TYR A 139 -4.64 12.49 4.13
C TYR A 139 -5.63 12.06 5.21
N GLN A 140 -5.95 12.97 6.14
CA GLN A 140 -6.86 12.67 7.25
C GLN A 140 -8.28 12.33 6.77
N SER A 141 -8.77 13.06 5.76
CA SER A 141 -10.12 12.85 5.22
C SER A 141 -10.27 11.45 4.62
N MET A 142 -9.25 10.97 3.91
CA MET A 142 -9.24 9.62 3.35
C MET A 142 -8.95 8.54 4.39
N LEU A 143 -8.10 8.84 5.38
CA LEU A 143 -7.72 7.88 6.42
C LEU A 143 -8.94 7.49 7.28
N ILE A 144 -9.83 8.43 7.60
CA ILE A 144 -11.06 8.13 8.36
C ILE A 144 -11.88 7.06 7.65
N HIS A 145 -12.04 7.15 6.34
CA HIS A 145 -12.77 6.13 5.58
C HIS A 145 -12.04 4.79 5.56
N TYR A 146 -10.72 4.81 5.35
CA TYR A 146 -9.90 3.59 5.40
C TYR A 146 -10.05 2.87 6.75
N GLU A 147 -9.93 3.60 7.86
CA GLU A 147 -10.02 3.04 9.22
C GLU A 147 -11.43 2.50 9.51
N THR A 148 -12.49 3.18 9.07
CA THR A 148 -13.87 2.66 9.16
C THR A 148 -14.01 1.35 8.39
N TRP A 149 -13.58 1.30 7.13
CA TRP A 149 -13.64 0.08 6.32
C TRP A 149 -12.82 -1.05 6.93
N TYR A 150 -11.65 -0.71 7.49
CA TYR A 150 -10.78 -1.67 8.15
C TYR A 150 -11.44 -2.21 9.42
N ALA A 151 -12.04 -1.37 10.27
CA ALA A 151 -12.73 -1.78 11.48
C ALA A 151 -13.91 -2.74 11.20
N GLU A 152 -14.64 -2.52 10.10
CA GLU A 152 -15.76 -3.34 9.66
C GLU A 152 -15.34 -4.60 8.87
N SER A 153 -14.06 -4.72 8.51
CA SER A 153 -13.56 -5.81 7.67
C SER A 153 -13.41 -7.13 8.42
N LEU A 154 -13.46 -8.23 7.66
CA LEU A 154 -13.10 -9.56 8.17
C LEU A 154 -11.60 -9.59 8.46
N LYS A 155 -11.22 -9.83 9.72
CA LYS A 155 -9.83 -9.91 10.13
C LYS A 155 -9.26 -11.27 9.78
N VAL A 156 -8.11 -11.27 9.12
CA VAL A 156 -7.36 -12.50 8.87
C VAL A 156 -6.48 -12.76 10.09
N THR A 157 -6.77 -13.84 10.82
CA THR A 157 -5.92 -14.28 11.92
C THR A 157 -5.02 -15.43 11.44
N PRO A 158 -3.80 -15.59 12.00
CA PRO A 158 -2.92 -16.71 11.66
C PRO A 158 -3.59 -18.08 11.87
N ASP A 159 -4.50 -18.18 12.83
CA ASP A 159 -5.24 -19.42 13.14
C ASP A 159 -6.24 -19.83 12.04
N GLU A 160 -6.63 -18.92 11.13
CA GLU A 160 -7.56 -19.26 10.03
C GLU A 160 -6.96 -20.21 8.97
N PHE A 161 -5.66 -20.49 9.04
CA PHE A 161 -4.94 -21.33 8.06
C PHE A 161 -4.40 -22.65 8.65
N ASN A 162 -4.72 -22.93 9.92
CA ASN A 162 -4.37 -24.18 10.62
C ASN A 162 -5.46 -25.25 10.45
#